data_AF-A0A965V1H5-F1
#
_entry.id   AF-A0A965V1H5-F1
#
_cell.length_a   1.000
_cell.length_b   1.000
_cell.length_c   1.000
_cell.angle_alpha   90.00
_cell.angle_beta   90.00
_cell.angle_gamma   90.00
#
_symmetry.space_group_name_H-M   'P 1'
#
loop_
_entity.id
_entity.type
_entity.pdbx_description
1 polymer ?
#
loop_
_entity_poly.entity_id
_entity_poly.type
_entity_poly.pdbx_seq_one_letter_code
_entity_poly.pdbx_strand_id
1 'polypeptide(L)' 'GYNSKNKEPVLKNKLKHWLAQKEEVIAYAQARVHDGGSGAVIVLLSAH' A
#
# COMPACT_ATOMS: atom_id res chain seq x y z
N GLY A 1 4.92 6.44 9.49
CA GLY A 1 4.18 5.38 10.20
C GLY A 1 4.57 5.26 11.66
N TYR A 2 4.60 6.38 12.38
CA TYR A 2 5.11 6.43 13.77
C TYR A 2 4.08 6.90 14.79
N ASN A 3 2.85 7.18 14.36
CA ASN A 3 1.76 7.63 15.23
C ASN A 3 0.92 6.47 15.80
N SER A 4 1.31 5.22 15.57
CA SER A 4 0.74 4.08 16.29
C SER A 4 1.37 3.97 17.67
N LYS A 5 0.69 3.34 18.62
CA LYS A 5 1.13 3.17 20.01
C LYS A 5 2.58 2.64 20.13
N ASN A 6 2.98 1.74 19.22
CA ASN A 6 4.30 1.10 19.20
C ASN A 6 5.25 1.65 18.11
N LYS A 7 4.89 2.75 17.45
CA LYS A 7 5.67 3.34 16.33
C LYS A 7 5.87 2.39 15.12
N GLU A 8 4.93 1.48 14.94
CA GLU A 8 4.89 0.53 13.83
C GLU A 8 4.02 1.02 12.66
N PRO A 9 4.33 0.62 11.40
CA PRO A 9 3.57 1.00 10.22
C PRO A 9 2.30 0.14 10.05
N VAL A 10 1.41 0.17 11.05
CA VAL A 10 0.20 -0.67 11.15
C VAL A 10 -0.65 -0.65 9.86
N LEU A 11 -0.93 0.54 9.32
CA LEU A 11 -1.72 0.67 8.10
C LEU A 11 -1.02 0.09 6.87
N LYS A 12 0.32 0.25 6.76
CA LYS A 12 1.10 -0.31 5.65
C LYS A 12 1.05 -1.84 5.65
N ASN A 13 1.09 -2.46 6.84
CA ASN A 13 1.03 -3.92 6.97
C ASN A 13 -0.36 -4.46 6.62
N LYS A 14 -1.43 -3.79 7.09
CA LYS A 14 -2.81 -4.15 6.74
C LYS A 14 -3.08 -3.99 5.24
N LEU A 15 -2.64 -2.88 4.65
CA LEU A 15 -2.81 -2.61 3.22
C LEU A 15 -2.20 -3.70 2.34
N LYS A 16 -1.00 -4.19 2.65
CA LYS A 16 -0.37 -5.30 1.92
C LYS A 16 -1.23 -6.57 1.92
N HIS A 17 -1.80 -6.91 3.09
CA HIS A 17 -2.69 -8.07 3.22
C HIS A 17 -3.98 -7.87 2.41
N TRP A 18 -4.59 -6.69 2.49
CA TRP A 18 -5.83 -6.42 1.75
C TRP A 18 -5.63 -6.45 0.25
N LEU A 19 -4.56 -5.83 -0.27
CA LEU A 19 -4.27 -5.82 -1.71
C LEU A 19 -3.99 -7.22 -2.27
N ALA A 20 -3.36 -8.10 -1.48
CA ALA A 20 -3.11 -9.48 -1.87
C ALA A 20 -4.39 -10.35 -1.96
N GLN A 21 -5.49 -9.89 -1.37
CA GLN A 21 -6.79 -10.58 -1.37
C GLN A 21 -7.74 -10.08 -2.48
N LYS A 22 -7.32 -9.10 -3.28
CA LYS A 22 -8.14 -8.49 -4.33
C LYS A 22 -7.79 -9.10 -5.68
N GLU A 23 -8.74 -9.78 -6.30
CA GLU A 23 -8.54 -10.46 -7.59
C GLU A 23 -8.23 -9.47 -8.73
N GLU A 24 -8.78 -8.25 -8.64
CA GLU A 24 -8.53 -7.19 -9.61
C GLU A 24 -7.12 -6.59 -9.53
N VAL A 25 -6.36 -6.87 -8.45
CA VAL A 25 -5.02 -6.32 -8.22
C VAL A 25 -3.96 -7.25 -8.83
N ILE A 26 -3.28 -6.77 -9.87
CA ILE A 26 -2.18 -7.48 -10.52
C ILE A 26 -0.87 -7.26 -9.74
N ALA A 27 -0.59 -6.03 -9.36
CA ALA A 27 0.63 -5.66 -8.65
C ALA A 27 0.45 -4.38 -7.84
N TYR A 28 1.34 -4.14 -6.86
CA TYR A 28 1.41 -2.88 -6.14
C TYR A 28 2.86 -2.54 -5.74
N ALA A 29 3.17 -1.25 -5.68
CA ALA A 29 4.50 -0.75 -5.31
C ALA A 29 4.40 0.56 -4.52
N GLN A 30 5.44 0.89 -3.74
CA GLN A 30 5.52 2.21 -3.11
C GLN A 30 5.52 3.31 -4.18
N ALA A 31 4.78 4.39 -3.93
CA ALA A 31 4.76 5.54 -4.83
C ALA A 31 6.12 6.25 -4.89
N ARG A 32 6.38 7.00 -5.97
CA ARG A 32 7.54 7.89 -6.04
C ARG A 32 7.41 8.99 -4.99
N VAL A 33 8.53 9.65 -4.65
CA VAL A 33 8.53 10.71 -3.62
C VAL A 33 7.53 11.82 -3.96
N HIS A 34 7.46 12.25 -5.23
CA HIS A 34 6.52 13.30 -5.66
C HIS A 34 5.05 12.85 -5.65
N ASP A 35 4.79 11.54 -5.65
CA ASP A 35 3.46 10.94 -5.58
C ASP A 35 3.04 10.57 -4.13
N GLY A 36 3.81 10.98 -3.12
CA GLY A 36 3.53 10.70 -1.71
C GLY A 36 4.44 9.64 -1.05
N GLY A 37 5.39 9.06 -1.80
CA GLY A 37 6.47 8.24 -1.28
C GLY A 37 5.99 7.07 -0.41
N SER A 38 6.61 6.90 0.76
CA SER A 38 6.28 5.79 1.68
C SER A 38 4.89 5.85 2.31
N GLY A 39 4.17 6.97 2.14
CA GLY A 39 2.78 7.16 2.57
C GLY A 39 1.74 6.73 1.52
N ALA A 40 2.15 6.44 0.30
CA ALA A 40 1.27 6.07 -0.81
C ALA A 40 1.75 4.81 -1.55
N VAL A 41 0.82 4.18 -2.27
CA VAL A 41 1.05 2.95 -3.04
C VAL A 41 0.42 3.13 -4.42
N ILE A 42 1.15 2.77 -5.47
CA ILE A 42 0.62 2.62 -6.82
C ILE A 42 0.15 1.19 -6.98
N VAL A 43 -1.06 1.01 -7.51
CA VAL A 43 -1.69 -0.29 -7.73
C VAL A 43 -1.95 -0.46 -9.22
N LEU A 44 -1.49 -1.58 -9.78
CA LEU A 44 -1.82 -1.99 -11.13
C LEU A 44 -3.05 -2.90 -11.07
N LEU A 45 -4.11 -2.48 -11.74
CA LEU A 45 -5.37 -3.22 -11.82
C LEU A 45 -5.49 -3.94 -13.16
N SER A 46 -6.22 -5.06 -13.16
CA SER A 46 -6.67 -5.68 -14.40
C SER A 46 -7.63 -4.77 -15.14
N ALA A 47 -7.40 -4.62 -16.45
CA ALA A 47 -8.39 -4.02 -17.33
C ALA A 47 -9.43 -5.11 -17.65
N HIS A 48 -10.70 -4.84 -17.37
CA HIS A 48 -11.82 -5.68 -17.80
C HIS A 48 -12.24 -5.33 -19.22
#